data_AF-A0A2H0KLX5-F1
#
_entry.id   AF-A0A2H0KLX5-F1
#
_cell.length_a   1.000
_cell.length_b   1.000
_cell.length_c   1.000
_cell.angle_alpha   90.00
_cell.angle_beta   90.00
_cell.angle_gamma   90.00
#
_symmetry.space_group_name_H-M   'P 1'
#
loop_
_entity.id
_entity.type
_entity.pdbx_description
1 polymer ?
#
loop_
_entity_poly.entity_id
_entity_poly.type
_entity_poly.pdbx_seq_one_letter_code
_entity_poly.pdbx_strand_id
1 'polypeptide(L)'
;MTKLDFVIEWAEKNYIYVYLTPRASDYRDLSDQLKQFPSMMNQLTKRYSQKNNILYGFFTEPNMTWGEWYKLANSIAKEIIKEKPNALMLMTGIDHSRYIDFNNNLPYRNLIYDYHDCPAAGIDSLEMVLKKDKLNFLWDNAVEKHPILVSEFGGVWESGFSSQEDLTYIQKVLDNINKNNLNYTAYTIDEDNGGLGLID
;
A
#
# COMPACT_ATOMS: atom_id res chain seq x y z
N MET A 1 -10.11 9.29 23.22
CA MET A 1 -9.68 9.57 21.84
C MET A 1 -8.33 8.89 21.67
N THR A 2 -8.24 7.87 20.81
CA THR A 2 -6.96 7.20 20.52
C THR A 2 -6.11 8.04 19.56
N LYS A 3 -4.82 7.73 19.39
CA LYS A 3 -3.97 8.38 18.38
C LYS A 3 -4.59 8.27 16.97
N LEU A 4 -5.15 7.10 16.66
CA LEU A 4 -5.84 6.88 15.38
C LEU A 4 -7.08 7.76 15.21
N ASP A 5 -7.92 7.94 16.24
CA ASP A 5 -9.08 8.85 16.14
C ASP A 5 -8.64 10.27 15.78
N PHE A 6 -7.60 10.75 16.47
CA PHE A 6 -7.05 12.09 16.24
C PHE A 6 -6.58 12.25 14.79
N VAL A 7 -5.83 11.27 14.25
CA VAL A 7 -5.36 11.32 12.86
C VAL A 7 -6.51 11.34 11.87
N ILE A 8 -7.52 10.49 12.04
CA ILE A 8 -8.69 10.44 11.15
C ILE A 8 -9.45 11.77 11.17
N GLU A 9 -9.68 12.34 12.36
CA GLU A 9 -10.37 13.62 12.50
C GLU A 9 -9.55 14.80 11.97
N TRP A 10 -8.25 14.80 12.22
CA TRP A 10 -7.35 15.82 11.70
C TRP A 10 -7.30 15.77 10.17
N ALA A 11 -7.16 14.59 9.59
CA ALA A 11 -7.14 14.42 8.14
C ALA A 11 -8.46 14.88 7.50
N GLU A 12 -9.60 14.53 8.09
CA GLU A 12 -10.92 14.96 7.61
C GLU A 12 -11.05 16.49 7.63
N LYS A 13 -10.67 17.14 8.75
CA LYS A 13 -10.68 18.61 8.89
C LYS A 13 -9.78 19.33 7.88
N ASN A 14 -8.75 18.65 7.40
CA ASN A 14 -7.77 19.19 6.45
C ASN A 14 -7.99 18.66 5.01
N TYR A 15 -9.12 18.02 4.73
CA TYR A 15 -9.47 17.49 3.39
C TYR A 15 -8.46 16.46 2.85
N ILE A 16 -7.84 15.69 3.75
CA ILE A 16 -6.87 14.64 3.44
C ILE A 16 -7.56 13.28 3.50
N TYR A 17 -7.38 12.49 2.44
CA TYR A 17 -7.75 11.08 2.44
C TYR A 17 -6.73 10.26 3.23
N VAL A 18 -7.21 9.29 4.00
CA VAL A 18 -6.40 8.40 4.82
C VAL A 18 -6.46 6.99 4.25
N TYR A 19 -5.28 6.44 4.01
CA TYR A 19 -5.09 5.02 3.81
C TYR A 19 -5.06 4.30 5.17
N LEU A 20 -6.13 3.59 5.52
CA LEU A 20 -6.23 2.86 6.78
C LEU A 20 -5.95 1.37 6.57
N THR A 21 -4.74 0.94 6.92
CA THR A 21 -4.23 -0.40 6.58
C THR A 21 -3.55 -1.06 7.75
N PRO A 22 -3.87 -2.32 8.04
CA PRO A 22 -3.07 -3.14 8.93
C PRO A 22 -1.64 -3.27 8.41
N ARG A 23 -0.66 -2.98 9.27
CA ARG A 23 0.75 -3.34 9.05
C ARG A 23 1.19 -4.29 10.16
N ALA A 24 1.97 -5.31 9.81
CA ALA A 24 2.61 -6.21 10.75
C ALA A 24 4.12 -6.01 10.70
N SER A 25 4.84 -6.45 11.73
CA SER A 25 6.29 -6.38 11.77
C SER A 25 6.89 -7.54 10.97
N ASP A 26 7.90 -7.24 10.16
CA ASP A 26 8.53 -8.18 9.20
C ASP A 26 9.28 -9.35 9.86
N TYR A 27 9.40 -9.36 11.19
CA TYR A 27 10.29 -10.25 11.95
C TYR A 27 9.58 -11.30 12.82
N ARG A 28 8.29 -11.60 12.59
CA ARG A 28 7.53 -12.56 13.41
C ARG A 28 6.66 -13.49 12.57
N ASP A 29 6.38 -14.70 13.08
CA ASP A 29 5.29 -15.53 12.57
C ASP A 29 3.97 -14.76 12.75
N LEU A 30 3.34 -14.39 11.63
CA LEU A 30 2.15 -13.56 11.60
C LEU A 30 0.85 -14.37 11.59
N SER A 31 0.92 -15.70 11.60
CA SER A 31 -0.25 -16.57 11.38
C SER A 31 -1.42 -16.27 12.32
N ASP A 32 -1.17 -15.96 13.59
CA ASP A 32 -2.21 -15.61 14.56
C ASP A 32 -2.71 -14.17 14.43
N GLN A 33 -1.85 -13.23 14.03
CA GLN A 33 -2.26 -11.84 13.80
C GLN A 33 -3.15 -11.72 12.55
N LEU A 34 -2.77 -12.41 11.47
CA LEU A 34 -3.51 -12.41 10.20
C LEU A 34 -4.94 -12.92 10.38
N LYS A 35 -5.17 -13.91 11.26
CA LYS A 35 -6.52 -14.40 11.59
C LYS A 35 -7.42 -13.32 12.22
N GLN A 36 -6.85 -12.31 12.86
CA GLN A 36 -7.60 -11.24 13.52
C GLN A 36 -7.96 -10.09 12.58
N PHE A 37 -7.29 -9.97 11.44
CA PHE A 37 -7.44 -8.83 10.53
C PHE A 37 -8.88 -8.59 10.07
N PRO A 38 -9.67 -9.61 9.65
CA PRO A 38 -11.07 -9.38 9.29
C PRO A 38 -11.89 -8.73 10.42
N SER A 39 -11.75 -9.26 11.64
CA SER A 39 -12.47 -8.73 12.82
C SER A 39 -12.00 -7.32 13.18
N MET A 40 -10.68 -7.07 13.13
CA MET A 40 -10.12 -5.74 13.36
C MET A 40 -10.65 -4.74 12.33
N MET A 41 -10.67 -5.10 11.05
CA MET A 41 -11.19 -4.25 9.98
C MET A 41 -12.70 -4.03 10.08
N ASN A 42 -13.49 -5.01 10.54
CA ASN A 42 -14.90 -4.79 10.88
C ASN A 42 -15.03 -3.67 11.93
N GLN A 43 -14.28 -3.76 13.03
CA GLN A 43 -14.35 -2.80 14.13
C GLN A 43 -13.93 -1.39 13.69
N LEU A 44 -12.85 -1.28 12.92
CA LEU A 44 -12.37 0.01 12.38
C LEU A 44 -13.36 0.60 11.38
N THR A 45 -13.92 -0.22 10.48
CA THR A 45 -14.91 0.24 9.50
C THR A 45 -16.20 0.70 10.20
N LYS A 46 -16.66 -0.03 11.22
CA LYS A 46 -17.81 0.37 12.03
C LYS A 46 -17.57 1.69 12.76
N ARG A 47 -16.42 1.82 13.43
CA ARG A 47 -16.01 3.01 14.19
C ARG A 47 -15.98 4.26 13.31
N TYR A 48 -15.46 4.13 12.08
CA TYR A 48 -15.32 5.24 11.15
C TYR A 48 -16.34 5.22 10.00
N SER A 49 -17.48 4.56 10.17
CA SER A 49 -18.50 4.37 9.11
C SER A 49 -19.00 5.69 8.51
N GLN A 50 -19.07 6.74 9.33
CA GLN A 50 -19.51 8.08 8.94
C GLN A 50 -18.41 8.93 8.25
N LYS A 51 -17.15 8.47 8.27
CA LYS A 51 -16.03 9.17 7.63
C LYS A 51 -15.99 8.84 6.14
N ASN A 52 -15.84 9.86 5.29
CA ASN A 52 -15.81 9.70 3.83
C ASN A 52 -14.40 9.82 3.23
N ASN A 53 -13.42 10.17 4.04
CA ASN A 53 -12.04 10.37 3.65
C ASN A 53 -11.16 9.12 3.91
N ILE A 54 -11.72 7.91 4.01
CA ILE A 54 -10.96 6.69 4.33
C ILE A 54 -11.00 5.70 3.17
N LEU A 55 -9.82 5.23 2.78
CA LEU A 55 -9.62 4.06 1.92
C LEU A 55 -9.12 2.92 2.82
N TYR A 56 -9.80 1.77 2.79
CA TYR A 56 -9.53 0.66 3.71
C TYR A 56 -8.62 -0.38 3.05
N GLY A 57 -7.40 -0.52 3.55
CA GLY A 57 -6.46 -1.53 3.07
C GLY A 57 -6.61 -2.86 3.78
N PHE A 58 -6.22 -3.93 3.08
CA PHE A 58 -6.32 -5.29 3.61
C PHE A 58 -5.10 -5.67 4.47
N PHE A 59 -3.89 -5.43 3.96
CA PHE A 59 -2.62 -5.68 4.66
C PHE A 59 -1.48 -5.07 3.83
N THR A 60 -0.51 -4.39 4.45
CA THR A 60 0.57 -3.68 3.74
C THR A 60 1.42 -4.60 2.85
N GLU A 61 1.95 -5.72 3.35
CA GLU A 61 2.88 -6.55 2.58
C GLU A 61 2.68 -8.05 2.82
N PRO A 62 1.74 -8.70 2.11
CA PRO A 62 1.54 -10.13 2.26
C PRO A 62 2.71 -10.94 1.67
N ASN A 63 3.35 -11.72 2.54
CA ASN A 63 4.33 -12.74 2.17
C ASN A 63 3.71 -14.15 2.26
N MET A 64 2.86 -14.49 1.31
CA MET A 64 2.14 -15.78 1.21
C MET A 64 1.77 -16.09 -0.26
N THR A 65 1.21 -17.26 -0.53
CA THR A 65 0.73 -17.56 -1.88
C THR A 65 -0.48 -16.70 -2.27
N TRP A 66 -0.69 -16.47 -3.57
CA TRP A 66 -1.87 -15.70 -4.03
C TRP A 66 -3.19 -16.31 -3.56
N GLY A 67 -3.30 -17.64 -3.54
CA GLY A 67 -4.51 -18.33 -3.10
C GLY A 67 -4.82 -18.13 -1.61
N GLU A 68 -3.79 -18.07 -0.76
CA GLU A 68 -3.95 -17.73 0.66
C GLU A 68 -4.30 -16.26 0.83
N TRP A 69 -3.60 -15.38 0.10
CA TRP A 69 -3.86 -13.95 0.13
C TRP A 69 -5.28 -13.62 -0.30
N TYR A 70 -5.74 -14.18 -1.42
CA TYR A 70 -7.11 -14.03 -1.92
C TYR A 70 -8.15 -14.39 -0.85
N LYS A 71 -7.96 -15.51 -0.13
CA LYS A 71 -8.89 -15.94 0.91
C LYS A 71 -8.94 -14.96 2.08
N LEU A 72 -7.78 -14.48 2.53
CA LEU A 72 -7.69 -13.50 3.59
C LEU A 72 -8.29 -12.15 3.17
N ALA A 73 -7.85 -11.60 2.03
CA ALA A 73 -8.34 -10.37 1.44
C ALA A 73 -9.87 -10.39 1.23
N ASN A 74 -10.42 -11.48 0.71
CA ASN A 74 -11.87 -11.65 0.56
C ASN A 74 -12.60 -11.62 1.92
N SER A 75 -12.01 -12.22 2.95
CA SER A 75 -12.59 -12.25 4.29
C SER A 75 -12.61 -10.85 4.91
N ILE A 76 -11.53 -10.09 4.74
CA ILE A 76 -11.44 -8.69 5.16
C ILE A 76 -12.45 -7.82 4.40
N ALA A 77 -12.49 -7.94 3.08
CA ALA A 77 -13.40 -7.17 2.22
C ALA A 77 -14.87 -7.39 2.63
N LYS A 78 -15.28 -8.63 2.91
CA LYS A 78 -16.64 -8.95 3.40
C LYS A 78 -16.99 -8.23 4.70
N GLU A 79 -16.05 -8.13 5.63
CA GLU A 79 -16.25 -7.44 6.90
C GLU A 79 -16.33 -5.91 6.73
N ILE A 80 -15.55 -5.34 5.81
CA ILE A 80 -15.62 -3.90 5.48
C ILE A 80 -16.97 -3.56 4.85
N ILE A 81 -17.36 -4.27 3.78
CA ILE A 81 -18.58 -3.93 3.02
C ILE A 81 -19.87 -4.15 3.81
N LYS A 82 -19.84 -5.00 4.85
CA LYS A 82 -20.96 -5.19 5.77
C LYS A 82 -21.34 -3.89 6.48
N GLU A 83 -20.35 -3.11 6.88
CA GLU A 83 -20.55 -1.84 7.60
C GLU A 83 -20.56 -0.63 6.65
N LYS A 84 -19.82 -0.70 5.53
CA LYS A 84 -19.74 0.38 4.54
C LYS A 84 -19.75 -0.19 3.10
N PRO A 85 -20.94 -0.44 2.51
CA PRO A 85 -21.08 -1.13 1.22
C PRO A 85 -20.37 -0.48 0.03
N ASN A 86 -20.17 0.84 0.10
CA ASN A 86 -19.49 1.64 -0.93
C ASN A 86 -18.05 2.02 -0.54
N ALA A 87 -17.44 1.36 0.45
CA ALA A 87 -16.06 1.63 0.83
C ALA A 87 -15.11 1.49 -0.37
N LEU A 88 -14.16 2.41 -0.50
CA LEU A 88 -12.98 2.20 -1.33
C LEU A 88 -12.04 1.27 -0.57
N MET A 89 -11.65 0.17 -1.21
CA MET A 89 -10.82 -0.86 -0.63
C MET A 89 -9.52 -0.99 -1.41
N LEU A 90 -8.42 -1.20 -0.69
CA LEU A 90 -7.08 -1.29 -1.25
C LEU A 90 -6.55 -2.72 -1.06
N MET A 91 -6.20 -3.35 -2.19
CA MET A 91 -5.63 -4.68 -2.24
C MET A 91 -4.20 -4.62 -2.73
N THR A 92 -3.27 -4.91 -1.84
CA THR A 92 -1.85 -5.08 -2.16
C THR A 92 -1.61 -6.40 -2.89
N GLY A 93 -0.48 -6.48 -3.60
CA GLY A 93 0.03 -7.72 -4.16
C GLY A 93 0.74 -8.59 -3.13
N ILE A 94 1.01 -9.86 -3.47
CA ILE A 94 1.96 -10.68 -2.71
C ILE A 94 3.40 -10.28 -3.03
N ASP A 95 4.36 -10.88 -2.32
CA ASP A 95 5.79 -10.59 -2.47
C ASP A 95 6.05 -9.11 -2.26
N HIS A 96 5.65 -8.60 -1.09
CA HIS A 96 5.75 -7.18 -0.74
C HIS A 96 5.07 -6.25 -1.76
N SER A 97 3.83 -6.60 -2.17
CA SER A 97 3.03 -5.82 -3.11
C SER A 97 3.59 -5.74 -4.54
N ARG A 98 4.42 -6.71 -4.94
CA ARG A 98 5.07 -6.75 -6.26
C ARG A 98 4.34 -7.58 -7.29
N TYR A 99 3.51 -8.54 -6.87
CA TYR A 99 2.77 -9.42 -7.76
C TYR A 99 1.26 -9.43 -7.47
N ILE A 100 0.47 -9.21 -8.52
CA ILE A 100 -0.99 -9.23 -8.51
C ILE A 100 -1.46 -10.19 -9.61
N ASP A 101 -2.26 -11.20 -9.25
CA ASP A 101 -2.88 -12.09 -10.24
C ASP A 101 -4.26 -11.57 -10.63
N PHE A 102 -4.28 -10.79 -11.72
CA PHE A 102 -5.50 -10.21 -12.26
C PHE A 102 -6.50 -11.24 -12.83
N ASN A 103 -6.11 -12.51 -13.03
CA ASN A 103 -7.06 -13.55 -13.45
C ASN A 103 -7.90 -14.07 -12.28
N ASN A 104 -7.44 -13.87 -11.04
CA ASN A 104 -8.09 -14.33 -9.81
C ASN A 104 -8.38 -13.15 -8.88
N ASN A 105 -9.13 -12.18 -9.39
CA ASN A 105 -9.48 -10.95 -8.69
C ASN A 105 -10.72 -11.10 -7.80
N LEU A 106 -10.77 -10.31 -6.71
CA LEU A 106 -11.97 -10.20 -5.90
C LEU A 106 -13.10 -9.53 -6.69
N PRO A 107 -14.36 -9.96 -6.52
CA PRO A 107 -15.49 -9.45 -7.31
C PRO A 107 -16.04 -8.11 -6.77
N TYR A 108 -15.19 -7.20 -6.33
CA TYR A 108 -15.58 -5.91 -5.75
C TYR A 108 -15.29 -4.75 -6.70
N ARG A 109 -16.31 -3.96 -7.01
CA ARG A 109 -16.20 -2.81 -7.92
C ARG A 109 -15.31 -1.68 -7.37
N ASN A 110 -15.37 -1.44 -6.06
CA ASN A 110 -14.65 -0.35 -5.40
C ASN A 110 -13.28 -0.83 -4.85
N LEU A 111 -12.60 -1.67 -5.63
CA LEU A 111 -11.27 -2.19 -5.33
C LEU A 111 -10.23 -1.45 -6.16
N ILE A 112 -9.18 -0.98 -5.51
CA ILE A 112 -8.00 -0.40 -6.12
C ILE A 112 -6.82 -1.31 -5.77
N TYR A 113 -5.95 -1.55 -6.75
CA TYR A 113 -4.75 -2.35 -6.59
C TYR A 113 -3.60 -1.46 -6.17
N ASP A 114 -2.96 -1.88 -5.10
CA ASP A 114 -1.89 -1.13 -4.45
C ASP A 114 -0.54 -1.79 -4.77
N TYR A 115 0.46 -0.99 -5.13
CA TYR A 115 1.81 -1.42 -5.51
C TYR A 115 2.88 -0.74 -4.67
N HIS A 116 3.89 -1.52 -4.29
CA HIS A 116 5.09 -1.03 -3.60
C HIS A 116 6.32 -1.24 -4.49
N ASP A 117 7.03 -0.16 -4.83
CA ASP A 117 8.16 -0.22 -5.76
C ASP A 117 9.45 0.35 -5.18
N CYS A 118 10.23 -0.55 -4.55
CA CYS A 118 11.60 -0.34 -4.13
C CYS A 118 12.49 -1.42 -4.79
N PRO A 119 13.11 -1.16 -5.95
CA PRO A 119 13.67 -2.21 -6.80
C PRO A 119 15.04 -2.74 -6.35
N ALA A 120 15.71 -2.05 -5.42
CA ALA A 120 17.09 -2.32 -5.07
C ALA A 120 17.32 -2.28 -3.55
N ALA A 121 18.18 -3.14 -3.02
CA ALA A 121 18.53 -3.11 -1.60
C ALA A 121 19.41 -1.89 -1.27
N GLY A 122 20.33 -1.55 -2.18
CA GLY A 122 21.23 -0.41 -2.05
C GLY A 122 21.68 0.19 -3.38
N ILE A 123 22.51 1.22 -3.30
CA ILE A 123 22.94 2.08 -4.42
C ILE A 123 23.53 1.25 -5.58
N ASP A 124 24.42 0.30 -5.31
CA ASP A 124 25.06 -0.51 -6.36
C ASP A 124 24.03 -1.27 -7.21
N SER A 125 23.01 -1.86 -6.56
CA SER A 125 21.91 -2.53 -7.28
C SER A 125 20.98 -1.55 -7.98
N LEU A 126 20.79 -0.36 -7.42
CA LEU A 126 19.98 0.69 -8.04
C LEU A 126 20.65 1.25 -9.30
N GLU A 127 21.97 1.42 -9.30
CA GLU A 127 22.71 1.82 -10.50
C GLU A 127 22.48 0.84 -11.65
N MET A 128 22.45 -0.47 -11.36
CA MET A 128 22.16 -1.48 -12.38
C MET A 128 20.73 -1.36 -12.91
N VAL A 129 19.77 -0.97 -12.08
CA VAL A 129 18.40 -0.66 -12.51
C VAL A 129 18.38 0.58 -13.41
N LEU A 130 19.06 1.65 -13.01
CA LEU A 130 19.11 2.92 -13.74
C LEU A 130 19.87 2.86 -15.07
N LYS A 131 20.82 1.93 -15.21
CA LYS A 131 21.57 1.68 -16.47
C LYS A 131 20.73 1.01 -17.56
N LYS A 132 19.50 0.55 -17.26
CA LYS A 132 18.62 -0.06 -18.26
C LYS A 132 18.06 1.02 -19.19
N ASP A 133 18.03 0.75 -20.49
CA ASP A 133 17.44 1.64 -21.51
C ASP A 133 15.97 1.96 -21.23
N LYS A 134 15.27 1.02 -20.58
CA LYS A 134 13.88 1.17 -20.17
C LYS A 134 13.68 0.61 -18.76
N LEU A 135 13.10 1.43 -17.89
CA LEU A 135 12.51 0.96 -16.63
C LEU A 135 11.13 0.37 -16.90
N ASN A 136 10.85 -0.78 -16.32
CA ASN A 136 9.52 -1.36 -16.30
C ASN A 136 9.01 -1.26 -14.86
N PHE A 137 7.99 -0.44 -14.65
CA PHE A 137 7.34 -0.30 -13.36
C PHE A 137 6.36 -1.45 -13.14
N LEU A 138 6.15 -1.85 -11.88
CA LEU A 138 5.32 -3.00 -11.51
C LEU A 138 3.88 -2.90 -12.07
N TRP A 139 3.37 -1.67 -12.20
CA TRP A 139 2.02 -1.38 -12.66
C TRP A 139 1.88 -1.17 -14.17
N ASP A 140 2.97 -1.17 -14.96
CA ASP A 140 2.93 -0.80 -16.39
C ASP A 140 1.90 -1.61 -17.21
N ASN A 141 1.66 -2.88 -16.83
CA ASN A 141 0.69 -3.75 -17.52
C ASN A 141 -0.77 -3.58 -17.06
N ALA A 142 -1.00 -2.78 -16.01
CA ALA A 142 -2.26 -2.66 -15.28
C ALA A 142 -2.90 -1.26 -15.34
N VAL A 143 -2.12 -0.20 -15.56
CA VAL A 143 -2.53 1.23 -15.51
C VAL A 143 -3.81 1.59 -16.26
N GLU A 144 -4.10 0.94 -17.39
CA GLU A 144 -5.30 1.24 -18.19
C GLU A 144 -6.45 0.25 -17.97
N LYS A 145 -6.21 -0.82 -17.20
CA LYS A 145 -7.14 -1.94 -17.02
C LYS A 145 -7.76 -1.98 -15.64
N HIS A 146 -7.04 -1.46 -14.65
CA HIS A 146 -7.40 -1.55 -13.25
C HIS A 146 -7.14 -0.21 -12.54
N PRO A 147 -7.96 0.16 -11.53
CA PRO A 147 -7.63 1.29 -10.67
C PRO A 147 -6.36 0.99 -9.89
N ILE A 148 -5.34 1.83 -10.03
CA ILE A 148 -4.03 1.65 -9.40
C ILE A 148 -3.77 2.77 -8.38
N LEU A 149 -3.17 2.39 -7.25
CA LEU A 149 -2.50 3.25 -6.29
C LEU A 149 -1.04 2.79 -6.18
N VAL A 150 -0.09 3.73 -6.18
CA VAL A 150 1.31 3.46 -5.84
C VAL A 150 1.54 3.97 -4.42
N SER A 151 1.33 3.14 -3.39
CA SER A 151 1.33 3.61 -2.01
C SER A 151 2.68 3.57 -1.29
N GLU A 152 3.67 2.92 -1.89
CA GLU A 152 5.04 2.85 -1.38
C GLU A 152 6.02 2.85 -2.55
N PHE A 153 7.02 3.73 -2.56
CA PHE A 153 8.07 3.71 -3.59
C PHE A 153 9.34 4.42 -3.13
N GLY A 154 10.45 3.94 -3.66
CA GLY A 154 11.81 4.45 -3.45
C GLY A 154 12.76 3.77 -4.43
N GLY A 155 13.95 4.30 -4.63
CA GLY A 155 15.00 3.60 -5.36
C GLY A 155 15.60 2.45 -4.56
N VAL A 156 15.69 2.60 -3.23
CA VAL A 156 16.27 1.59 -2.33
C VAL A 156 15.37 1.22 -1.15
N TRP A 157 15.57 0.04 -0.54
CA TRP A 157 14.84 -0.40 0.67
C TRP A 157 15.72 -0.76 1.89
N GLU A 158 17.04 -0.95 1.75
CA GLU A 158 17.94 -1.13 2.93
C GLU A 158 18.84 0.08 3.19
N SER A 159 19.53 0.57 2.15
CA SER A 159 20.60 1.57 2.34
C SER A 159 20.75 2.50 1.15
N GLY A 160 21.18 3.75 1.41
CA GLY A 160 21.38 4.77 0.38
C GLY A 160 20.14 5.59 0.05
N PHE A 161 19.18 5.64 0.98
CA PHE A 161 18.05 6.55 0.90
C PHE A 161 18.51 7.99 0.71
N SER A 162 17.78 8.77 -0.08
CA SER A 162 18.10 10.16 -0.43
C SER A 162 19.41 10.36 -1.19
N SER A 163 20.07 9.28 -1.65
CA SER A 163 21.19 9.38 -2.60
C SER A 163 20.73 9.98 -3.93
N GLN A 164 21.67 10.43 -4.75
CA GLN A 164 21.35 10.97 -6.07
C GLN A 164 20.67 9.91 -6.95
N GLU A 165 21.07 8.65 -6.83
CA GLU A 165 20.47 7.51 -7.51
C GLU A 165 19.02 7.28 -7.04
N ASP A 166 18.79 7.31 -5.73
CA ASP A 166 17.46 7.16 -5.11
C ASP A 166 16.49 8.26 -5.58
N LEU A 167 16.93 9.53 -5.49
CA LEU A 167 16.18 10.68 -5.97
C LEU A 167 15.92 10.61 -7.48
N THR A 168 16.88 10.11 -8.26
CA THR A 168 16.72 9.90 -9.71
C THR A 168 15.65 8.85 -10.00
N TYR A 169 15.61 7.76 -9.23
CA TYR A 169 14.57 6.74 -9.37
C TYR A 169 13.19 7.28 -8.97
N ILE A 170 13.10 7.95 -7.82
CA ILE A 170 11.87 8.61 -7.34
C ILE A 170 11.31 9.55 -8.40
N GLN A 171 12.14 10.38 -9.03
CA GLN A 171 11.68 11.27 -10.09
C GLN A 171 11.11 10.48 -11.29
N LYS A 172 11.75 9.37 -11.70
CA LYS A 172 11.23 8.52 -12.79
C LYS A 172 9.89 7.88 -12.44
N VAL A 173 9.68 7.48 -11.18
CA VAL A 173 8.39 6.99 -10.68
C VAL A 173 7.34 8.10 -10.76
N LEU A 174 7.64 9.30 -10.27
CA LEU A 174 6.73 10.45 -10.32
C LEU A 174 6.40 10.88 -11.76
N ASP A 175 7.37 10.83 -12.67
CA ASP A 175 7.14 11.10 -14.10
C ASP A 175 6.17 10.09 -14.70
N ASN A 176 6.31 8.80 -14.36
CA ASN A 176 5.38 7.75 -14.82
C ASN A 176 3.98 7.94 -14.20
N ILE A 177 3.89 8.23 -12.91
CA ILE A 177 2.64 8.54 -12.21
C ILE A 177 1.92 9.71 -12.88
N ASN A 178 2.63 10.81 -13.15
CA ASN A 178 2.07 12.00 -13.78
C ASN A 178 1.61 11.71 -15.21
N LYS A 179 2.43 10.99 -15.99
CA LYS A 179 2.09 10.58 -17.36
C LYS A 179 0.80 9.75 -17.39
N ASN A 180 0.59 8.88 -16.41
CA ASN A 180 -0.51 7.93 -16.36
C ASN A 180 -1.68 8.39 -15.46
N ASN A 181 -1.59 9.59 -14.87
CA ASN A 181 -2.57 10.16 -13.94
C ASN A 181 -2.92 9.22 -12.77
N LEU A 182 -1.89 8.63 -12.15
CA LEU A 182 -2.04 7.71 -11.02
C LEU A 182 -2.08 8.45 -9.69
N ASN A 183 -2.74 7.84 -8.70
CA ASN A 183 -2.64 8.29 -7.31
C ASN A 183 -1.42 7.64 -6.66
N TYR A 184 -0.82 8.35 -5.70
CA TYR A 184 0.33 7.83 -4.97
C TYR A 184 0.36 8.30 -3.52
N THR A 185 1.03 7.52 -2.68
CA THR A 185 1.58 7.99 -1.40
C THR A 185 3.05 7.66 -1.40
N ALA A 186 3.90 8.63 -1.08
CA ALA A 186 5.33 8.36 -0.92
C ALA A 186 5.55 7.71 0.44
N TYR A 187 6.44 6.71 0.49
CA TYR A 187 6.94 6.21 1.77
C TYR A 187 7.76 7.31 2.44
N THR A 188 7.44 7.65 3.69
CA THR A 188 8.22 8.65 4.42
C THR A 188 9.50 8.01 4.97
N ILE A 189 10.61 8.31 4.32
CA ILE A 189 11.95 8.08 4.84
C ILE A 189 12.32 9.34 5.62
N ASP A 190 12.30 9.28 6.96
CA ASP A 190 12.76 10.38 7.81
C ASP A 190 14.25 10.24 8.14
N GLU A 191 14.95 11.36 8.22
CA GLU A 191 16.43 11.45 8.14
C GLU A 191 17.18 10.92 9.37
N ASP A 192 16.48 10.61 10.46
CA ASP A 192 17.08 10.05 11.69
C ASP A 192 16.97 8.50 11.79
N ASN A 193 16.59 7.82 10.69
CA ASN A 193 16.30 6.38 10.48
C ASN A 193 14.79 6.05 10.26
N GLY A 194 14.13 6.66 9.27
CA GLY A 194 12.86 6.16 8.73
C GLY A 194 11.66 6.24 9.68
N GLY A 195 11.13 7.43 9.95
CA GLY A 195 9.95 7.62 10.81
C GLY A 195 8.82 8.45 10.20
N LEU A 196 7.65 7.84 9.99
CA LEU A 196 6.42 8.37 10.61
C LEU A 196 5.88 7.28 11.52
N GLY A 197 6.44 7.22 12.73
CA GLY A 197 5.94 6.37 13.80
C GLY A 197 4.82 7.07 14.56
N LEU A 198 3.57 6.79 14.21
CA LEU A 198 2.54 6.70 15.25
C LEU A 198 2.46 5.26 15.71
N ILE A 199 3.48 4.86 16.47
CA ILE A 199 3.41 3.70 17.35
C ILE A 199 2.46 4.10 18.49
N ASP A 200 1.46 3.27 18.79
CA ASP A 200 0.66 3.44 20.01
C ASP A 200 1.51 3.15 21.25
#